data_AF-A0A661SP37-F1
#
_entry.id   AF-A0A661SP37-F1
#
_cell.length_a   1.000
_cell.length_b   1.000
_cell.length_c   1.000
_cell.angle_alpha   90.00
_cell.angle_beta   90.00
_cell.angle_gamma   90.00
#
_symmetry.space_group_name_H-M   'P 1'
#
loop_
_entity.id
_entity.type
_entity.pdbx_description
1 polymer ?
#
loop_
_entity_poly.entity_id
_entity_poly.type
_entity_poly.pdbx_seq_one_letter_code
_entity_poly.pdbx_strand_id
1 'polypeptide(L)'
;RRKELTVRQTSLPWHFIPNGIFRTDKFEQSNRKNLENNNLCNDFRYLYKKKGKELYIIATNLNTAERVIFGHDYVHNVLISKAMQASIAIPLFYKPVTIENADYVDGAVVKTASMDLAITKGADLIICYNPFRPFNCDSFSMHCKEKNGGRFRIAEDGIYAVLNQVMRSMLHTRLMHGIDLYRKDPDFKGDIILFQPTEYDNAFFEMNPMSFRERRKAAKRGFESVKGAINGQYDILKKILNAHGIEVNPEFRADLPDMAEDAFWDQRETVSGI
;
A
#
# COMPACT_ATOMS: atom_id res chain seq x y z
N ARG A 1 -8.75 48.71 -1.06
CA ARG A 1 -7.47 48.44 -0.35
C ARG A 1 -7.59 47.13 0.42
N ARG A 2 -7.30 45.98 -0.21
CA ARG A 2 -7.19 44.69 0.49
C ARG A 2 -5.85 44.69 1.22
N LYS A 3 -5.87 44.48 2.54
CA LYS A 3 -4.66 44.27 3.33
C LYS A 3 -4.01 42.98 2.85
N GLU A 4 -2.81 43.08 2.29
CA GLU A 4 -1.93 41.94 2.07
C GLU A 4 -1.63 41.31 3.44
N LEU A 5 -2.05 40.07 3.61
CA LEU A 5 -1.64 39.26 4.76
C LEU A 5 -0.16 38.96 4.58
N THR A 6 0.69 39.69 5.30
CA THR A 6 2.12 39.41 5.38
C THR A 6 2.30 38.07 6.10
N VAL A 7 2.43 36.99 5.33
CA VAL A 7 2.82 35.68 5.87
C VAL A 7 4.24 35.83 6.43
N ARG A 8 4.37 35.61 7.74
CA ARG A 8 5.65 35.70 8.47
C ARG A 8 6.73 34.90 7.73
N GLN A 9 7.83 35.58 7.40
CA GLN A 9 9.07 34.93 6.95
C GLN A 9 9.48 33.89 8.01
N THR A 10 9.64 32.65 7.56
CA THR A 10 10.09 31.53 8.39
C THR A 10 11.51 31.78 8.90
N SER A 11 11.80 31.42 10.15
CA SER A 11 13.07 31.68 10.87
C SER A 11 14.27 30.87 10.37
N LEU A 12 14.10 30.03 9.35
CA LEU A 12 15.14 29.24 8.71
C LEU A 12 14.92 29.24 7.18
N PRO A 13 15.99 29.18 6.36
CA PRO A 13 15.93 29.25 4.90
C PRO A 13 15.39 27.95 4.25
N TRP A 14 14.29 27.41 4.77
CA TRP A 14 13.64 26.18 4.27
C TRP A 14 13.23 26.28 2.79
N HIS A 15 12.99 27.49 2.27
CA HIS A 15 12.68 27.72 0.85
C HIS A 15 13.82 27.37 -0.12
N PHE A 16 15.05 27.23 0.36
CA PHE A 16 16.18 26.78 -0.46
C PHE A 16 16.30 25.26 -0.54
N ILE A 17 15.59 24.53 0.33
CA ILE A 17 15.52 23.07 0.28
C ILE A 17 14.46 22.70 -0.77
N PRO A 18 14.75 21.76 -1.70
CA PRO A 18 13.78 21.37 -2.70
C PRO A 18 12.55 20.74 -2.06
N ASN A 19 11.35 21.09 -2.55
CA ASN A 19 10.07 20.51 -2.13
C ASN A 19 9.88 19.04 -2.58
N GLY A 20 10.96 18.31 -2.86
CA GLY A 20 10.99 16.95 -3.39
C GLY A 20 12.22 16.73 -4.27
N ILE A 21 12.85 15.55 -4.11
CA ILE A 21 14.06 15.15 -4.83
C ILE A 21 13.70 14.59 -6.22
N PHE A 22 12.54 13.95 -6.33
CA PHE A 22 12.05 13.29 -7.54
C PHE A 22 10.76 13.90 -8.08
N ARG A 23 10.51 13.70 -9.38
CA ARG A 23 9.29 14.10 -10.09
C ARG A 23 8.52 12.86 -10.55
N THR A 24 7.20 12.92 -10.49
CA THR A 24 6.30 11.82 -10.89
C THR A 24 5.73 11.99 -12.31
N ASP A 25 6.13 13.03 -13.06
CA ASP A 25 5.57 13.34 -14.39
C ASP A 25 5.78 12.21 -15.40
N LYS A 26 6.96 11.57 -15.38
CA LYS A 26 7.26 10.43 -16.26
C LYS A 26 6.44 9.19 -15.89
N PHE A 27 6.09 9.02 -14.61
CA PHE A 27 5.22 7.95 -14.16
C PHE A 27 3.79 8.15 -14.70
N GLU A 28 3.26 9.38 -14.61
CA GLU A 28 1.94 9.72 -15.16
C GLU A 28 1.90 9.48 -16.67
N GLN A 29 2.87 10.01 -17.41
CA GLN A 29 2.94 9.85 -18.86
C GLN A 29 3.06 8.39 -19.29
N SER A 30 3.88 7.60 -18.58
CA SER A 30 4.04 6.17 -18.85
C SER A 30 2.75 5.39 -18.60
N ASN A 31 2.04 5.67 -17.50
CA ASN A 31 0.78 4.99 -17.20
C ASN A 31 -0.33 5.42 -18.15
N ARG A 32 -0.42 6.71 -18.50
CA ARG A 32 -1.35 7.19 -19.52
C ARG A 32 -1.16 6.45 -20.84
N LYS A 33 0.08 6.40 -21.35
CA LYS A 33 0.41 5.67 -22.58
C LYS A 33 0.11 4.17 -22.45
N ASN A 34 0.36 3.57 -21.29
CA ASN A 34 0.05 2.16 -21.06
C ASN A 34 -1.47 1.89 -21.10
N LEU A 35 -2.28 2.75 -20.48
CA LEU A 35 -3.73 2.64 -20.56
C LEU A 35 -4.23 2.79 -22.00
N GLU A 36 -3.74 3.80 -22.73
CA GLU A 36 -4.07 4.04 -24.14
C GLU A 36 -3.68 2.85 -25.04
N ASN A 37 -2.44 2.35 -24.94
CA ASN A 37 -1.95 1.23 -25.75
C ASN A 37 -2.70 -0.09 -25.51
N ASN A 38 -3.27 -0.28 -24.31
CA ASN A 38 -4.03 -1.47 -23.95
C ASN A 38 -5.56 -1.25 -24.09
N ASN A 39 -6.00 -0.13 -24.69
CA ASN A 39 -7.41 0.24 -24.82
C ASN A 39 -8.17 0.25 -23.47
N LEU A 40 -7.47 0.57 -22.39
CA LEU A 40 -8.02 0.73 -21.05
C LEU A 40 -8.53 2.16 -20.85
N CYS A 41 -9.49 2.32 -19.96
CA CYS A 41 -10.08 3.63 -19.67
C CYS A 41 -9.16 4.45 -18.74
N ASN A 42 -9.04 5.75 -19.03
CA ASN A 42 -8.34 6.72 -18.19
C ASN A 42 -9.29 7.75 -17.51
N ASP A 43 -10.58 7.43 -17.42
CA ASP A 43 -11.63 8.28 -16.84
C ASP A 43 -12.50 7.45 -15.88
N PHE A 44 -12.72 7.95 -14.67
CA PHE A 44 -13.45 7.21 -13.64
C PHE A 44 -14.91 6.92 -14.02
N ARG A 45 -15.61 7.88 -14.64
CA ARG A 45 -17.02 7.72 -15.00
C ARG A 45 -17.20 6.76 -16.16
N TYR A 46 -16.32 6.82 -17.16
CA TYR A 46 -16.37 5.91 -18.28
C TYR A 46 -15.99 4.47 -17.86
N LEU A 47 -15.02 4.30 -16.96
CA LEU A 47 -14.69 3.00 -16.39
C LEU A 47 -15.92 2.38 -15.71
N TYR A 48 -16.58 3.14 -14.85
CA TYR A 48 -17.81 2.71 -14.17
C TYR A 48 -18.92 2.37 -15.18
N LYS A 49 -19.24 3.29 -16.09
CA LYS A 49 -20.32 3.10 -17.08
C LYS A 49 -20.09 1.91 -18.01
N LYS A 50 -18.84 1.65 -18.41
CA LYS A 50 -18.52 0.60 -19.40
C LYS A 50 -18.27 -0.78 -18.77
N LYS A 51 -17.71 -0.83 -17.56
CA LYS A 51 -17.27 -2.08 -16.92
C LYS A 51 -18.00 -2.41 -15.63
N GLY A 52 -18.80 -1.48 -15.09
CA GLY A 52 -19.41 -1.63 -13.76
C GLY A 52 -18.38 -1.73 -12.65
N LYS A 53 -17.14 -1.23 -12.87
CA LYS A 53 -16.05 -1.30 -11.90
C LYS A 53 -15.87 0.07 -11.27
N GLU A 54 -15.96 0.09 -9.95
CA GLU A 54 -15.69 1.28 -9.13
C GLU A 54 -14.20 1.31 -8.78
N LEU A 55 -13.51 2.35 -9.23
CA LEU A 55 -12.11 2.60 -8.90
C LEU A 55 -12.03 3.86 -8.05
N TYR A 56 -11.35 3.75 -6.91
CA TYR A 56 -11.07 4.86 -6.02
C TYR A 56 -9.57 5.01 -5.83
N ILE A 57 -9.08 6.25 -5.94
CA ILE A 57 -7.68 6.60 -5.71
C ILE A 57 -7.65 7.73 -4.69
N ILE A 58 -6.85 7.58 -3.64
CA ILE A 58 -6.83 8.50 -2.51
C ILE A 58 -5.56 9.33 -2.54
N ALA A 59 -5.69 10.64 -2.35
CA ALA A 59 -4.58 11.55 -2.12
C ALA A 59 -4.88 12.44 -0.91
N THR A 60 -3.89 13.22 -0.49
CA THR A 60 -4.04 14.22 0.56
C THR A 60 -3.87 15.60 -0.03
N ASN A 61 -4.83 16.50 0.17
CA ASN A 61 -4.67 17.91 -0.17
C ASN A 61 -3.66 18.53 0.80
N LEU A 62 -2.54 19.00 0.28
CA LEU A 62 -1.43 19.50 1.09
C LEU A 62 -1.78 20.78 1.86
N ASN A 63 -2.66 21.61 1.31
CA ASN A 63 -3.01 22.91 1.90
C ASN A 63 -4.08 22.78 3.00
N THR A 64 -4.96 21.79 2.92
CA THR A 64 -6.02 21.57 3.93
C THR A 64 -5.73 20.41 4.87
N ALA A 65 -4.74 19.57 4.55
CA ALA A 65 -4.46 18.29 5.19
C ALA A 65 -5.66 17.31 5.15
N GLU A 66 -6.62 17.54 4.25
CA GLU A 66 -7.80 16.69 4.10
C GLU A 66 -7.56 15.58 3.08
N ARG A 67 -8.22 14.44 3.33
CA ARG A 67 -8.26 13.33 2.38
C ARG A 67 -9.13 13.70 1.19
N VAL A 68 -8.61 13.47 -0.01
CA VAL A 68 -9.35 13.61 -1.26
C VAL A 68 -9.47 12.25 -1.93
N ILE A 69 -10.70 11.92 -2.34
CA ILE A 69 -11.03 10.66 -3.02
C ILE A 69 -11.32 10.99 -4.48
N PHE A 70 -10.49 10.46 -5.37
CA PHE A 70 -10.78 10.44 -6.80
C PHE A 70 -11.55 9.16 -7.12
N GLY A 71 -12.69 9.28 -7.79
CA GLY A 71 -13.59 8.15 -8.05
C GLY A 71 -14.82 8.61 -8.81
N HIS A 72 -15.56 7.67 -9.39
CA HIS A 72 -16.65 7.96 -10.32
C HIS A 72 -17.78 8.82 -9.72
N ASP A 73 -18.00 8.72 -8.41
CA ASP A 73 -19.00 9.42 -7.61
C ASP A 73 -18.39 10.34 -6.53
N TYR A 74 -17.08 10.61 -6.63
CA TYR A 74 -16.38 11.67 -5.88
C TYR A 74 -15.74 12.66 -6.86
N VAL A 75 -14.46 12.99 -6.70
CA VAL A 75 -13.73 13.85 -7.64
C VAL A 75 -13.42 13.04 -8.90
N HIS A 76 -14.20 13.25 -9.95
CA HIS A 76 -14.14 12.49 -11.20
C HIS A 76 -13.72 13.31 -12.43
N ASN A 77 -13.43 14.60 -12.27
CA ASN A 77 -12.95 15.50 -13.33
C ASN A 77 -11.43 15.37 -13.60
N VAL A 78 -10.78 14.39 -12.98
CA VAL A 78 -9.34 14.12 -13.08
C VAL A 78 -9.13 12.76 -13.73
N LEU A 79 -8.15 12.67 -14.64
CA LEU A 79 -7.78 11.40 -15.27
C LEU A 79 -7.24 10.41 -14.24
N ILE A 80 -7.52 9.11 -14.43
CA ILE A 80 -7.04 8.04 -13.54
C ILE A 80 -5.51 8.10 -13.39
N SER A 81 -4.77 8.26 -14.49
CA SER A 81 -3.30 8.38 -14.48
C SER A 81 -2.80 9.55 -13.63
N LYS A 82 -3.53 10.67 -13.63
CA LYS A 82 -3.18 11.87 -12.85
C LYS A 82 -3.51 11.70 -11.37
N ALA A 83 -4.64 11.06 -11.04
CA ALA A 83 -4.96 10.68 -9.67
C ALA A 83 -3.92 9.69 -9.11
N MET A 84 -3.49 8.70 -9.91
CA MET A 84 -2.38 7.80 -9.54
C MET A 84 -1.10 8.59 -9.24
N GLN A 85 -0.76 9.58 -10.07
CA GLN A 85 0.41 10.44 -9.88
C GLN A 85 0.40 11.13 -8.51
N ALA A 86 -0.74 11.70 -8.12
CA ALA A 86 -0.92 12.35 -6.81
C ALA A 86 -0.84 11.36 -5.65
N SER A 87 -1.50 10.20 -5.78
CA SER A 87 -1.57 9.18 -4.73
C SER A 87 -0.22 8.54 -4.38
N ILE A 88 0.78 8.60 -5.26
CA ILE A 88 2.13 8.05 -5.01
C ILE A 88 3.18 9.12 -4.66
N ALA A 89 2.77 10.38 -4.54
CA ALA A 89 3.67 11.49 -4.27
C ALA A 89 4.05 11.53 -2.79
N ILE A 90 4.85 10.54 -2.37
CA ILE A 90 5.31 10.39 -0.98
C ILE A 90 6.13 11.63 -0.59
N PRO A 91 5.73 12.35 0.48
CA PRO A 91 6.49 13.48 0.99
C PRO A 91 7.97 13.14 1.22
N LEU A 92 8.84 14.15 1.17
CA LEU A 92 10.33 14.04 1.20
C LEU A 92 10.96 13.48 -0.07
N PHE A 93 10.34 12.48 -0.72
CA PHE A 93 10.88 11.87 -1.93
C PHE A 93 10.41 12.58 -3.19
N TYR A 94 9.11 12.78 -3.34
CA TYR A 94 8.50 13.31 -4.56
C TYR A 94 7.95 14.71 -4.35
N LYS A 95 8.00 15.53 -5.40
CA LYS A 95 7.32 16.83 -5.40
C LYS A 95 5.79 16.63 -5.32
N PRO A 96 5.06 17.48 -4.57
CA PRO A 96 3.61 17.53 -4.61
C PRO A 96 3.11 17.67 -6.05
N VAL A 97 1.96 17.07 -6.33
CA VAL A 97 1.35 17.07 -7.66
C VAL A 97 0.23 18.10 -7.67
N THR A 98 0.40 19.13 -8.48
CA THR A 98 -0.67 20.11 -8.70
C THR A 98 -1.71 19.54 -9.65
N ILE A 99 -2.97 19.56 -9.21
CA ILE A 99 -4.16 19.25 -10.01
C ILE A 99 -5.09 20.44 -9.85
N GLU A 100 -5.40 21.10 -10.98
CA GLU A 100 -6.09 22.39 -11.01
C GLU A 100 -5.36 23.43 -10.14
N ASN A 101 -5.94 23.87 -9.02
CA ASN A 101 -5.39 24.90 -8.13
C ASN A 101 -5.01 24.35 -6.74
N ALA A 102 -4.87 23.03 -6.59
CA ALA A 102 -4.51 22.39 -5.33
C ALA A 102 -3.33 21.44 -5.50
N ASP A 103 -2.50 21.36 -4.46
CA ASP A 103 -1.34 20.48 -4.40
C ASP A 103 -1.67 19.22 -3.61
N TYR A 104 -1.30 18.07 -4.17
CA TYR A 104 -1.62 16.77 -3.62
C TYR A 104 -0.36 15.95 -3.32
N VAL A 105 -0.42 15.20 -2.22
CA VAL A 105 0.59 14.21 -1.83
C VAL A 105 -0.07 12.85 -1.58
N ASP A 106 0.76 11.86 -1.28
CA ASP A 106 0.34 10.48 -1.02
C ASP A 106 -0.86 10.36 -0.05
N GLY A 107 -1.78 9.44 -0.35
CA GLY A 107 -3.01 9.25 0.41
C GLY A 107 -2.83 8.58 1.77
N ALA A 108 -1.75 7.82 1.96
CA ALA A 108 -1.44 7.13 3.20
C ALA A 108 -1.00 8.10 4.32
N VAL A 109 -0.72 9.36 3.98
CA VAL A 109 -0.41 10.43 4.95
C VAL A 109 -1.55 10.56 5.97
N VAL A 110 -2.81 10.61 5.48
CA VAL A 110 -4.00 10.76 6.34
C VAL A 110 -4.53 9.41 6.81
N LYS A 111 -4.67 8.42 5.91
CA LYS A 111 -5.29 7.13 6.26
C LYS A 111 -4.68 5.97 5.50
N THR A 112 -4.18 4.96 6.23
CA THR A 112 -3.62 3.74 5.63
C THR A 112 -4.73 2.83 5.11
N ALA A 113 -4.53 2.25 3.92
CA ALA A 113 -5.36 1.24 3.24
C ALA A 113 -6.81 1.62 2.91
N SER A 114 -7.35 2.73 3.43
CA SER A 114 -8.66 3.28 3.03
C SER A 114 -9.83 2.27 3.08
N MET A 115 -9.75 1.25 3.96
CA MET A 115 -10.77 0.18 4.08
C MET A 115 -12.15 0.73 4.44
N ASP A 116 -12.18 1.84 5.18
CA ASP A 116 -13.39 2.57 5.50
C ASP A 116 -14.21 2.99 4.28
N LEU A 117 -13.53 3.30 3.18
CA LEU A 117 -14.19 3.65 1.94
C LEU A 117 -14.90 2.43 1.34
N ALA A 118 -14.24 1.27 1.32
CA ALA A 118 -14.84 0.04 0.83
C ALA A 118 -16.09 -0.33 1.66
N ILE A 119 -16.02 -0.20 2.98
CA ILE A 119 -17.14 -0.44 3.89
C ILE A 119 -18.28 0.55 3.64
N THR A 120 -17.96 1.84 3.49
CA THR A 120 -18.97 2.88 3.19
C THR A 120 -19.65 2.64 1.83
N LYS A 121 -18.95 2.00 0.88
CA LYS A 121 -19.50 1.57 -0.42
C LYS A 121 -20.27 0.25 -0.35
N GLY A 122 -20.43 -0.32 0.84
CA GLY A 122 -21.22 -1.53 1.07
C GLY A 122 -20.48 -2.83 0.76
N ALA A 123 -19.14 -2.84 0.78
CA ALA A 123 -18.39 -4.08 0.66
C ALA A 123 -18.62 -4.99 1.87
N ASP A 124 -19.03 -6.22 1.60
CA ASP A 124 -19.20 -7.34 2.54
C ASP A 124 -17.97 -8.27 2.59
N LEU A 125 -17.12 -8.23 1.56
CA LEU A 125 -15.79 -8.83 1.55
C LEU A 125 -14.72 -7.80 1.21
N ILE A 126 -13.70 -7.67 2.07
CA ILE A 126 -12.58 -6.75 1.86
C ILE A 126 -11.27 -7.54 1.85
N ILE A 127 -10.59 -7.52 0.72
CA ILE A 127 -9.25 -8.08 0.59
C ILE A 127 -8.23 -6.94 0.67
N CYS A 128 -7.51 -6.86 1.80
CA CYS A 128 -6.48 -5.88 2.04
C CYS A 128 -5.09 -6.48 1.78
N TYR A 129 -4.26 -5.81 0.98
CA TYR A 129 -2.87 -6.19 0.78
C TYR A 129 -1.93 -5.14 1.39
N ASN A 130 -1.12 -5.57 2.36
CA ASN A 130 -0.16 -4.73 3.06
C ASN A 130 1.28 -5.23 2.82
N PRO A 131 2.04 -4.62 1.90
CA PRO A 131 3.45 -4.95 1.68
C PRO A 131 4.40 -4.32 2.73
N PHE A 132 3.88 -3.49 3.64
CA PHE A 132 4.64 -2.68 4.59
C PHE A 132 4.55 -3.20 6.03
N ARG A 133 4.50 -4.53 6.24
CA ARG A 133 4.66 -5.08 7.59
C ARG A 133 6.04 -4.67 8.14
N PRO A 134 6.14 -4.25 9.42
CA PRO A 134 7.41 -3.92 10.06
C PRO A 134 8.27 -5.17 10.18
N PHE A 135 9.58 -4.99 10.10
CA PHE A 135 10.51 -6.09 10.28
C PHE A 135 10.80 -6.29 11.77
N ASN A 136 10.72 -7.53 12.23
CA ASN A 136 10.97 -7.92 13.61
C ASN A 136 12.31 -8.67 13.67
N CYS A 137 13.34 -7.99 14.16
CA CYS A 137 14.69 -8.53 14.27
C CYS A 137 14.77 -9.76 15.18
N ASP A 138 14.00 -9.77 16.28
CA ASP A 138 14.01 -10.88 17.23
C ASP A 138 13.37 -12.12 16.61
N SER A 139 12.22 -11.95 15.94
CA SER A 139 11.57 -13.04 15.20
C SER A 139 12.45 -13.55 14.05
N PHE A 140 13.16 -12.65 13.35
CA PHE A 140 14.14 -13.05 12.35
C PHE A 140 15.27 -13.89 12.94
N SER A 141 15.88 -13.47 14.06
CA SER A 141 16.91 -14.25 14.74
C SER A 141 16.41 -15.60 15.27
N MET A 142 15.13 -15.72 15.65
CA MET A 142 14.53 -16.99 16.07
C MET A 142 14.30 -17.96 14.89
N HIS A 143 13.83 -17.47 13.74
CA HIS A 143 13.51 -18.28 12.57
C HIS A 143 14.74 -18.60 11.71
N CYS A 144 15.72 -17.69 11.65
CA CYS A 144 16.95 -17.83 10.88
C CYS A 144 18.11 -18.20 11.83
N LYS A 145 18.13 -19.44 12.31
CA LYS A 145 19.02 -19.93 13.37
C LYS A 145 20.54 -19.89 13.08
N GLU A 146 21.01 -19.47 11.92
CA GLU A 146 22.45 -19.40 11.63
C GLU A 146 22.78 -18.48 10.44
N LYS A 147 23.41 -17.32 10.71
CA LYS A 147 24.49 -16.68 9.93
C LYS A 147 24.88 -15.38 10.64
N ASN A 148 25.89 -15.47 11.52
CA ASN A 148 26.49 -14.44 12.37
C ASN A 148 25.70 -14.15 13.65
N GLY A 149 26.27 -14.56 14.80
CA GLY A 149 25.72 -14.40 16.16
C GLY A 149 25.62 -12.96 16.69
N GLY A 150 25.34 -11.98 15.82
CA GLY A 150 24.98 -10.62 16.19
C GLY A 150 23.47 -10.41 16.08
N ARG A 151 22.89 -9.67 17.04
CA ARG A 151 21.50 -9.18 16.90
C ARG A 151 21.43 -8.28 15.66
N PHE A 152 20.52 -8.56 14.73
CA PHE A 152 20.29 -7.68 13.59
C PHE A 152 19.79 -6.33 14.07
N ARG A 153 20.50 -5.24 13.77
CA ARG A 153 20.18 -3.88 14.24
C ARG A 153 19.94 -2.98 13.04
N ILE A 154 18.67 -2.67 12.78
CA ILE A 154 18.24 -1.76 11.70
C ILE A 154 18.96 -0.40 11.74
N ALA A 155 19.38 0.05 12.93
CA ALA A 155 20.13 1.29 13.10
C ALA A 155 21.52 1.28 12.43
N GLU A 156 22.10 0.10 12.21
CA GLU A 156 23.44 -0.06 11.60
C GLU A 156 23.40 -0.01 10.07
N ASP A 157 22.21 -0.19 9.47
CA ASP A 157 21.98 -0.15 8.01
C ASP A 157 21.71 1.27 7.47
N GLY A 158 21.92 2.28 8.31
CA GLY A 158 21.86 3.70 7.95
C GLY A 158 20.46 4.34 7.97
N ILE A 159 20.43 5.64 7.68
CA ILE A 159 19.23 6.49 7.83
C ILE A 159 18.02 6.00 7.03
N TYR A 160 18.26 5.36 5.88
CA TYR A 160 17.19 4.83 5.02
C TYR A 160 16.50 3.62 5.67
N ALA A 161 17.26 2.69 6.25
CA ALA A 161 16.70 1.51 6.92
C ALA A 161 15.87 1.92 8.14
N VAL A 162 16.36 2.90 8.92
CA VAL A 162 15.60 3.50 10.03
C VAL A 162 14.30 4.14 9.54
N LEU A 163 14.35 4.97 8.49
CA LEU A 163 13.16 5.61 7.94
C LEU A 163 12.16 4.59 7.38
N ASN A 164 12.63 3.58 6.66
CA ASN A 164 11.82 2.49 6.12
C ASN A 164 11.10 1.74 7.25
N GLN A 165 11.81 1.38 8.32
CA GLN A 165 11.21 0.73 9.48
C GLN A 165 10.19 1.61 10.19
N VAL A 166 10.50 2.89 10.44
CA VAL A 166 9.57 3.82 11.09
C VAL A 166 8.30 4.01 10.27
N MET A 167 8.43 4.17 8.95
CA MET A 167 7.28 4.26 8.03
C MET A 167 6.44 2.98 8.05
N ARG A 168 7.07 1.80 7.99
CA ARG A 168 6.37 0.51 8.09
C ARG A 168 5.62 0.37 9.41
N SER A 169 6.26 0.70 10.54
CA SER A 169 5.62 0.70 11.87
C SER A 169 4.39 1.60 11.91
N MET A 170 4.51 2.85 11.44
CA MET A 170 3.37 3.78 11.43
C MET A 170 2.23 3.30 10.54
N LEU A 171 2.53 2.85 9.31
CA LEU A 171 1.52 2.35 8.37
C LEU A 171 0.81 1.11 8.94
N HIS A 172 1.58 0.16 9.47
CA HIS A 172 1.05 -1.07 10.02
C HIS A 172 0.21 -0.85 11.27
N THR A 173 0.67 -0.04 12.24
CA THR A 173 -0.13 0.28 13.44
C THR A 173 -1.46 0.93 13.06
N ARG A 174 -1.47 1.87 12.11
CA ARG A 174 -2.70 2.51 11.62
C ARG A 174 -3.63 1.52 10.92
N LEU A 175 -3.07 0.60 10.13
CA LEU A 175 -3.84 -0.45 9.47
C LEU A 175 -4.49 -1.38 10.50
N MET A 176 -3.72 -1.91 11.43
CA MET A 176 -4.22 -2.81 12.48
C MET A 176 -5.25 -2.11 13.37
N HIS A 177 -5.04 -0.85 13.72
CA HIS A 177 -6.03 -0.05 14.44
C HIS A 177 -7.34 0.10 13.64
N GLY A 178 -7.24 0.33 12.33
CA GLY A 178 -8.40 0.37 11.44
C GLY A 178 -9.17 -0.96 11.42
N ILE A 179 -8.47 -2.10 11.33
CA ILE A 179 -9.08 -3.43 11.40
C ILE A 179 -9.74 -3.66 12.75
N ASP A 180 -9.07 -3.33 13.86
CA ASP A 180 -9.60 -3.50 15.21
C ASP A 180 -10.86 -2.68 15.48
N LEU A 181 -10.99 -1.49 14.87
CA LEU A 181 -12.20 -0.67 14.95
C LEU A 181 -13.39 -1.40 14.31
N TYR A 182 -13.21 -1.95 13.10
CA TYR A 182 -14.29 -2.69 12.42
C TYR A 182 -14.58 -4.04 13.04
N ARG A 183 -13.58 -4.71 13.63
CA ARG A 183 -13.79 -5.93 14.41
C ARG A 183 -14.70 -5.71 15.62
N LYS A 184 -14.66 -4.53 16.22
CA LYS A 184 -15.45 -4.17 17.41
C LYS A 184 -16.78 -3.51 17.05
N ASP A 185 -16.98 -3.16 15.79
CA ASP A 185 -18.20 -2.52 15.31
C ASP A 185 -19.31 -3.57 15.13
N PRO A 186 -20.39 -3.53 15.95
CA PRO A 186 -21.48 -4.50 15.85
C PRO A 186 -22.29 -4.36 14.55
N ASP A 187 -22.20 -3.23 13.85
CA ASP A 187 -22.93 -2.97 12.61
C ASP A 187 -22.17 -3.51 11.39
N PHE A 188 -20.86 -3.74 11.50
CA PHE A 188 -20.06 -4.33 10.43
C PHE A 188 -20.27 -5.85 10.36
N LYS A 189 -20.82 -6.32 9.25
CA LYS A 189 -21.17 -7.74 9.02
C LYS A 189 -20.44 -8.36 7.83
N GLY A 190 -19.25 -7.85 7.51
CA GLY A 190 -18.41 -8.36 6.42
C GLY A 190 -17.17 -9.09 6.92
N ASP A 191 -16.46 -9.72 5.99
CA ASP A 191 -15.18 -10.40 6.23
C ASP A 191 -14.02 -9.53 5.75
N ILE A 192 -12.93 -9.47 6.52
CA ILE A 192 -11.70 -8.77 6.14
C ILE A 192 -10.56 -9.78 6.04
N ILE A 193 -10.00 -9.93 4.84
CA ILE A 193 -8.83 -10.76 4.58
C ILE A 193 -7.62 -9.85 4.42
N LEU A 194 -6.67 -9.93 5.35
CA LEU A 194 -5.40 -9.23 5.27
C LEU A 194 -4.28 -10.14 4.75
N PHE A 195 -3.71 -9.80 3.60
CA PHE A 195 -2.48 -10.38 3.07
C PHE A 195 -1.29 -9.47 3.37
N GLN A 196 -0.28 -10.00 4.06
CA GLN A 196 0.97 -9.30 4.33
C GLN A 196 2.15 -10.29 4.41
N PRO A 197 3.39 -9.85 4.14
CA PRO A 197 4.56 -10.69 4.36
C PRO A 197 4.69 -11.06 5.85
N THR A 198 5.53 -12.04 6.17
CA THR A 198 5.84 -12.34 7.58
C THR A 198 6.68 -11.20 8.17
N GLU A 199 6.67 -11.06 9.49
CA GLU A 199 7.48 -10.02 10.16
C GLU A 199 8.99 -10.26 10.09
N TYR A 200 9.42 -11.44 9.67
CA TYR A 200 10.83 -11.81 9.49
C TYR A 200 11.22 -11.94 8.01
N ASP A 201 10.39 -11.44 7.08
CA ASP A 201 10.70 -11.44 5.65
C ASP A 201 11.74 -10.35 5.31
N ASN A 202 13.02 -10.69 5.44
CA ASN A 202 14.12 -9.76 5.13
C ASN A 202 14.11 -9.35 3.64
N ALA A 203 13.69 -10.27 2.77
CA ALA A 203 13.61 -10.00 1.33
C ALA A 203 12.57 -8.91 1.01
N PHE A 204 11.43 -8.87 1.71
CA PHE A 204 10.46 -7.77 1.61
C PHE A 204 10.93 -6.49 2.31
N PHE A 205 11.70 -6.60 3.40
CA PHE A 205 12.24 -5.45 4.13
C PHE A 205 13.29 -4.69 3.30
N GLU A 206 14.27 -5.41 2.73
CA GLU A 206 15.34 -4.87 1.90
C GLU A 206 14.84 -4.36 0.54
N MET A 207 13.67 -4.82 0.10
CA MET A 207 13.14 -4.45 -1.20
C MET A 207 12.96 -2.94 -1.29
N ASN A 208 13.73 -2.32 -2.20
CA ASN A 208 13.65 -0.89 -2.41
C ASN A 208 12.49 -0.57 -3.37
N PRO A 209 11.39 0.04 -2.89
CA PRO A 209 10.24 0.38 -3.74
C PRO A 209 10.58 1.40 -4.83
N MET A 210 11.68 2.14 -4.69
CA MET A 210 12.17 3.11 -5.69
C MET A 210 13.10 2.46 -6.74
N SER A 211 13.49 1.20 -6.56
CA SER A 211 14.37 0.48 -7.50
C SER A 211 13.58 -0.12 -8.67
N PHE A 212 13.42 0.65 -9.74
CA PHE A 212 12.72 0.20 -10.96
C PHE A 212 13.35 -1.04 -11.62
N ARG A 213 14.66 -1.28 -11.43
CA ARG A 213 15.36 -2.47 -11.95
C ARG A 213 14.84 -3.76 -11.30
N GLU A 214 14.33 -3.66 -10.08
CA GLU A 214 13.87 -4.81 -9.29
C GLU A 214 12.37 -5.04 -9.37
N ARG A 215 11.63 -4.24 -10.16
CA ARG A 215 10.16 -4.34 -10.30
C ARG A 215 9.66 -5.76 -10.61
N ARG A 216 10.40 -6.54 -11.40
CA ARG A 216 10.03 -7.94 -11.72
C ARG A 216 10.26 -8.87 -10.54
N LYS A 217 11.37 -8.69 -9.81
CA LYS A 217 11.65 -9.44 -8.58
C LYS A 217 10.59 -9.11 -7.53
N ALA A 218 10.25 -7.83 -7.38
CA ALA A 218 9.20 -7.32 -6.52
C ALA A 218 7.83 -7.95 -6.81
N ALA A 219 7.39 -7.92 -8.07
CA ALA A 219 6.13 -8.54 -8.48
C ALA A 219 6.12 -10.05 -8.22
N LYS A 220 7.22 -10.74 -8.54
CA LYS A 220 7.37 -12.18 -8.28
C LYS A 220 7.27 -12.49 -6.78
N ARG A 221 7.97 -11.73 -5.93
CA ARG A 221 7.93 -11.89 -4.47
C ARG A 221 6.53 -11.62 -3.90
N GLY A 222 5.85 -10.58 -4.37
CA GLY A 222 4.45 -10.30 -3.99
C GLY A 222 3.53 -11.48 -4.32
N PHE A 223 3.68 -12.05 -5.52
CA PHE A 223 2.92 -13.22 -5.93
C PHE A 223 3.25 -14.45 -5.05
N GLU A 224 4.52 -14.73 -4.79
CA GLU A 224 4.95 -15.86 -3.95
C GLU A 224 4.48 -15.71 -2.50
N SER A 225 4.53 -14.49 -1.96
CA SER A 225 4.05 -14.18 -0.59
C SER A 225 2.55 -14.43 -0.46
N VAL A 226 1.73 -13.91 -1.40
CA VAL A 226 0.29 -14.15 -1.39
C VAL A 226 -0.03 -15.62 -1.65
N LYS A 227 0.68 -16.29 -2.58
CA LYS A 227 0.52 -17.73 -2.83
C LYS A 227 0.80 -18.54 -1.56
N GLY A 228 1.88 -18.22 -0.85
CA GLY A 228 2.21 -18.85 0.42
C GLY A 228 1.11 -18.63 1.46
N ALA A 229 0.66 -17.38 1.64
CA ALA A 229 -0.43 -17.05 2.54
C ALA A 229 -1.74 -17.81 2.22
N ILE A 230 -2.08 -17.96 0.94
CA ILE A 230 -3.25 -18.75 0.51
C ILE A 230 -3.06 -20.24 0.84
N ASN A 231 -1.87 -20.80 0.58
CA ASN A 231 -1.59 -22.20 0.87
C ASN A 231 -1.67 -22.49 2.38
N GLY A 232 -0.98 -21.68 3.21
CA GLY A 232 -0.93 -21.87 4.66
C GLY A 232 -2.28 -21.75 5.37
N GLN A 233 -3.27 -21.07 4.78
CA GLN A 233 -4.62 -20.93 5.32
C GLN A 233 -5.72 -21.34 4.32
N TYR A 234 -5.41 -22.29 3.44
CA TYR A 234 -6.27 -22.64 2.32
C TYR A 234 -7.70 -22.98 2.74
N ASP A 235 -7.87 -23.81 3.77
CA ASP A 235 -9.19 -24.28 4.19
C ASP A 235 -10.04 -23.15 4.80
N ILE A 236 -9.42 -22.20 5.53
CA ILE A 236 -10.09 -21.03 6.12
C ILE A 236 -10.49 -20.07 5.00
N LEU A 237 -9.55 -19.71 4.13
CA LEU A 237 -9.80 -18.80 3.01
C LEU A 237 -10.83 -19.34 2.04
N LYS A 238 -10.78 -20.65 1.73
CA LYS A 238 -11.79 -21.32 0.92
C LYS A 238 -13.18 -21.20 1.54
N LYS A 239 -13.31 -21.37 2.86
CA LYS A 239 -14.60 -21.24 3.54
C LYS A 239 -15.15 -19.82 3.43
N ILE A 240 -14.32 -18.80 3.72
CA ILE A 240 -14.71 -17.39 3.65
C ILE A 240 -15.06 -16.99 2.21
N LEU A 241 -14.16 -17.23 1.26
CA LEU A 241 -14.35 -16.85 -0.14
C LEU A 241 -15.56 -17.54 -0.77
N ASN A 242 -15.81 -18.82 -0.46
CA ASN A 242 -17.01 -19.52 -0.93
C ASN A 242 -18.31 -18.92 -0.36
N ALA A 243 -18.31 -18.42 0.88
CA ALA A 243 -19.48 -17.75 1.45
C ALA A 243 -19.86 -16.48 0.66
N HIS A 244 -18.87 -15.85 0.01
CA HIS A 244 -19.03 -14.70 -0.89
C HIS A 244 -19.13 -15.08 -2.38
N GLY A 245 -19.27 -16.38 -2.69
CA GLY A 245 -19.40 -16.87 -4.07
C GLY A 245 -18.11 -16.83 -4.90
N ILE A 246 -16.94 -16.76 -4.25
CA ILE A 246 -15.62 -16.77 -4.90
C ILE A 246 -14.99 -18.17 -4.78
N GLU A 247 -14.81 -18.83 -5.91
CA GLU A 247 -14.16 -20.14 -5.95
C GLU A 247 -12.63 -20.00 -5.80
N VAL A 248 -12.05 -20.81 -4.91
CA VAL A 248 -10.60 -20.91 -4.74
C VAL A 248 -10.05 -22.07 -5.56
N ASN A 249 -9.13 -21.78 -6.47
CA ASN A 249 -8.49 -22.79 -7.31
C ASN A 249 -7.70 -23.80 -6.44
N PRO A 250 -7.98 -25.11 -6.54
CA PRO A 250 -7.27 -26.17 -5.82
C PRO A 250 -5.75 -26.20 -6.03
N GLU A 251 -5.24 -25.65 -7.13
CA GLU A 251 -3.80 -25.53 -7.40
C GLU A 251 -3.05 -24.70 -6.33
N PHE A 252 -3.76 -23.87 -5.56
CA PHE A 252 -3.17 -23.14 -4.45
C PHE A 252 -3.08 -23.95 -3.15
N ARG A 253 -3.65 -25.17 -3.11
CA ARG A 253 -3.63 -26.08 -1.95
C ARG A 253 -2.34 -26.91 -1.85
N ALA A 254 -1.62 -27.13 -2.95
CA ALA A 254 -0.48 -28.05 -3.01
C ALA A 254 0.77 -27.45 -3.68
N ASP A 255 1.92 -27.91 -3.19
CA ASP A 255 3.30 -27.74 -3.66
C ASP A 255 3.88 -26.30 -3.60
N LEU A 256 4.48 -25.98 -2.46
CA LEU A 256 5.78 -25.30 -2.53
C LEU A 256 6.78 -26.38 -2.97
N PRO A 257 7.35 -26.34 -4.18
CA PRO A 257 8.55 -27.13 -4.42
C PRO A 257 9.58 -26.76 -3.36
N ASP A 258 10.36 -27.73 -2.89
CA ASP A 258 11.53 -27.53 -2.05
C ASP A 258 12.42 -26.45 -2.69
N MET A 259 12.17 -25.19 -2.33
CA MET A 259 13.04 -24.08 -2.64
C MET A 259 14.14 -24.14 -1.59
N ALA A 260 15.10 -25.01 -1.87
CA ALA A 260 16.45 -25.11 -1.32
C ALA A 260 16.67 -24.35 0.00
N GLU A 261 16.70 -25.11 1.11
CA GLU A 261 17.48 -24.97 2.37
C GLU A 261 17.76 -23.59 3.03
N ASP A 262 17.41 -22.45 2.45
CA ASP A 262 17.75 -21.10 2.92
C ASP A 262 16.51 -20.27 3.31
N ALA A 263 15.29 -20.84 3.25
CA ALA A 263 14.06 -20.09 3.49
C ALA A 263 13.07 -20.87 4.38
N PHE A 264 13.32 -20.86 5.69
CA PHE A 264 12.40 -21.37 6.71
C PHE A 264 11.23 -20.38 6.88
N TRP A 265 10.02 -20.76 6.44
CA TRP A 265 8.79 -19.99 6.62
C TRP A 265 7.80 -20.75 7.52
N ASP A 266 7.56 -20.28 8.75
CA ASP A 266 6.38 -20.66 9.56
C ASP A 266 5.24 -19.69 9.25
N GLN A 267 4.26 -20.13 8.46
CA GLN A 267 3.20 -19.28 7.88
C GLN A 267 1.93 -19.16 8.76
N ARG A 268 2.02 -19.45 10.07
CA ARG A 268 0.84 -19.39 10.96
C ARG A 268 0.29 -17.98 11.22
N GLU A 269 0.99 -16.92 10.81
CA GLU A 269 0.62 -15.51 11.08
C GLU A 269 0.45 -14.61 9.83
N THR A 270 0.38 -15.18 8.62
CA THR A 270 0.35 -14.40 7.36
C THR A 270 -1.04 -13.92 6.94
N VAL A 271 -2.08 -14.50 7.52
CA VAL A 271 -3.48 -14.09 7.29
C VAL A 271 -4.16 -13.98 8.65
N SER A 272 -4.71 -12.80 8.92
CA SER A 272 -5.73 -12.64 9.96
C SER A 272 -7.06 -12.65 9.22
N GLY A 273 -7.75 -13.79 9.28
CA GLY A 273 -9.15 -13.86 8.91
C GLY A 273 -9.98 -13.39 10.09
N ILE A 274 -10.81 -12.37 9.85
CA ILE A 274 -11.92 -11.99 10.71
C ILE A 274 -13.17 -12.08 9.88
#